data_AF-A0A6J1NLS4-F1
#
_entry.id   AF-A0A6J1NLS4-F1
#
_cell.length_a   1.000
_cell.length_b   1.000
_cell.length_c   1.000
_cell.angle_alpha   90.00
_cell.angle_beta   90.00
_cell.angle_gamma   90.00
#
_symmetry.space_group_name_H-M   'P 1'
#
loop_
_entity.id
_entity.type
_entity.pdbx_description
1 polymer ?
#
loop_
_entity_poly.entity_id
_entity_poly.type
_entity_poly.pdbx_seq_one_letter_code
_entity_poly.pdbx_strand_id
1 'polypeptide(L)'
;MWGLLVLLVAGAHALRPDDADIPPYVQARAAFTHSRLYLQESAPQESKDITSPLSRRHVAFGILVAVTGTIAEKYEEDGKDKYLDIMDEQVPYAWQNYETVARNVNQILAEANAKIQPITSLIDAICRNLDIEKCNIQVNERITNSDAFTKHRAKLLIALGRVSQILTKHEDELNQVSKTFKVVPYLLQNFQTMSYNQFIKELHNVYVMLRKSRLRH
;
A
#
# COMPACT_ATOMS: atom_id res chain seq x y z
N MET A 1 0.13 -15.76 29.96
CA MET A 1 -1.27 -16.17 29.75
C MET A 1 -1.58 -15.93 28.29
N TRP A 2 -1.18 -16.87 27.43
CA TRP A 2 -1.19 -16.74 25.98
C TRP A 2 -2.44 -17.44 25.45
N GLY A 3 -3.42 -16.63 25.08
CA GLY A 3 -4.75 -17.05 24.66
C GLY A 3 -4.81 -17.40 23.17
N LEU A 4 -5.59 -18.45 22.92
CA LEU A 4 -6.39 -18.70 21.72
C LEU A 4 -5.71 -18.62 20.36
N LEU A 5 -5.09 -19.75 20.03
CA LEU A 5 -5.36 -20.45 18.78
C LEU A 5 -6.87 -20.75 18.63
N VAL A 6 -7.33 -20.78 17.37
CA VAL A 6 -8.65 -21.21 16.86
C VAL A 6 -9.67 -20.09 16.62
N LEU A 7 -9.63 -19.50 15.40
CA LEU A 7 -10.75 -19.46 14.42
C LEU A 7 -10.48 -18.40 13.34
N LEU A 8 -9.96 -18.84 12.19
CA LEU A 8 -10.31 -18.32 10.85
C LEU A 8 -9.95 -19.40 9.82
N VAL A 9 -10.54 -20.59 10.01
CA VAL A 9 -10.72 -21.60 8.97
C VAL A 9 -12.15 -21.41 8.46
N ALA A 10 -12.32 -20.44 7.58
CA ALA A 10 -13.50 -20.27 6.72
C ALA A 10 -13.03 -19.49 5.50
N GLY A 11 -12.65 -20.24 4.46
CA GLY A 11 -12.10 -19.68 3.22
C GLY A 11 -11.03 -20.55 2.55
N ALA A 12 -10.58 -21.63 3.19
CA ALA A 12 -9.80 -22.68 2.51
C ALA A 12 -10.74 -23.53 1.63
N HIS A 13 -11.23 -22.95 0.54
CA HIS A 13 -11.74 -23.75 -0.57
C HIS A 13 -10.52 -24.20 -1.37
N ALA A 14 -10.19 -25.48 -1.20
CA ALA A 14 -9.49 -26.36 -2.13
C ALA A 14 -8.84 -25.66 -3.34
N LEU A 15 -7.61 -25.18 -3.15
CA LEU A 15 -6.68 -24.92 -4.24
C LEU A 15 -6.33 -26.26 -4.88
N ARG A 16 -7.06 -26.62 -5.93
CA ARG A 16 -6.67 -27.71 -6.83
C ARG A 16 -5.40 -27.31 -7.59
N PRO A 17 -4.50 -28.24 -7.90
CA PRO A 17 -3.13 -27.91 -8.29
C PRO A 17 -2.90 -27.66 -9.79
N ASP A 18 -3.95 -27.53 -10.61
CA ASP A 18 -3.83 -27.48 -12.09
C ASP A 18 -4.35 -26.20 -12.77
N ASP A 19 -4.84 -25.21 -12.02
CA ASP A 19 -5.18 -23.88 -12.58
C ASP A 19 -4.17 -22.85 -12.09
N ALA A 20 -3.56 -22.10 -13.01
CA ALA A 20 -2.77 -20.93 -12.65
C ALA A 20 -3.65 -20.00 -11.79
N ASP A 21 -3.27 -19.82 -10.52
CA ASP A 21 -4.07 -19.15 -9.49
C ASP A 21 -4.63 -17.81 -10.02
N ILE A 22 -5.95 -17.75 -10.18
CA ILE A 22 -6.62 -16.62 -10.84
C ILE A 22 -6.37 -15.36 -9.99
N PRO A 23 -5.82 -14.27 -10.58
CA PRO A 23 -5.48 -13.11 -9.77
C PRO A 23 -6.71 -12.49 -9.07
N PRO A 24 -6.58 -12.08 -7.80
CA PRO A 24 -7.70 -11.61 -6.98
C PRO A 24 -8.04 -10.13 -7.24
N TYR A 25 -8.49 -9.81 -8.46
CA TYR A 25 -8.76 -8.44 -8.90
C TYR A 25 -9.76 -7.68 -8.03
N VAL A 26 -10.87 -8.32 -7.63
CA VAL A 26 -11.90 -7.70 -6.79
C VAL A 26 -11.37 -7.34 -5.41
N GLN A 27 -10.67 -8.28 -4.78
CA GLN A 27 -10.10 -8.10 -3.46
C GLN A 27 -9.00 -7.05 -3.48
N ALA A 28 -8.15 -7.05 -4.52
CA ALA A 28 -7.11 -6.05 -4.70
C ALA A 28 -7.69 -4.64 -4.84
N ARG A 29 -8.79 -4.48 -5.60
CA ARG A 29 -9.52 -3.21 -5.72
C ARG A 29 -10.09 -2.76 -4.38
N ALA A 30 -10.74 -3.66 -3.65
CA ALA A 30 -11.32 -3.33 -2.35
C ALA A 30 -10.25 -2.91 -1.34
N ALA A 31 -9.16 -3.67 -1.25
CA ALA A 31 -8.03 -3.37 -0.38
C ALA A 31 -7.40 -2.01 -0.72
N PHE A 32 -7.11 -1.75 -2.00
CA PHE A 32 -6.55 -0.45 -2.40
C PHE A 32 -7.50 0.71 -2.13
N THR A 33 -8.80 0.52 -2.34
CA THR A 33 -9.79 1.57 -2.04
C THR A 33 -9.78 1.93 -0.57
N HIS A 34 -9.78 0.92 0.31
CA HIS A 34 -9.72 1.10 1.76
C HIS A 34 -8.42 1.79 2.19
N SER A 35 -7.26 1.24 1.82
CA SER A 35 -5.96 1.80 2.19
C SER A 35 -5.74 3.22 1.63
N ARG A 36 -6.26 3.52 0.44
CA ARG A 36 -6.21 4.88 -0.11
C ARG A 36 -6.95 5.86 0.80
N LEU A 37 -8.18 5.54 1.23
CA LEU A 37 -8.95 6.39 2.13
C LEU A 37 -8.22 6.54 3.47
N TYR A 38 -7.75 5.44 4.05
CA TYR A 38 -6.97 5.46 5.29
C TYR A 38 -5.74 6.38 5.20
N LEU A 39 -4.97 6.28 4.12
CA LEU A 39 -3.79 7.12 3.90
C LEU A 39 -4.15 8.60 3.69
N GLN A 40 -5.25 8.89 2.97
CA GLN A 40 -5.73 10.25 2.76
C GLN A 40 -6.23 10.90 4.05
N GLU A 41 -6.93 10.13 4.89
CA GLU A 41 -7.40 10.59 6.21
C GLU A 41 -6.26 10.74 7.21
N SER A 42 -5.23 9.89 7.11
CA SER A 42 -4.09 9.91 8.03
C SER A 42 -3.02 10.93 7.63
N ALA A 43 -2.99 11.36 6.36
CA ALA A 43 -2.07 12.40 5.90
C ALA A 43 -2.32 13.74 6.62
N PRO A 44 -1.26 14.51 6.90
CA PRO A 44 -1.39 15.85 7.47
C PRO A 44 -2.33 16.75 6.66
N GLN A 45 -3.30 17.38 7.33
CA GLN A 45 -4.14 18.42 6.72
C GLN A 45 -3.44 19.79 6.74
N GLU A 46 -3.79 20.66 5.78
CA GLU A 46 -3.11 21.93 5.50
C GLU A 46 -3.19 23.00 6.61
N SER A 47 -3.98 22.81 7.68
CA SER A 47 -4.20 23.86 8.70
C SER A 47 -3.64 23.51 10.08
N LYS A 48 -2.90 24.49 10.61
CA LYS A 48 -1.99 24.41 11.77
C LYS A 48 -2.72 24.46 13.10
N ASP A 49 -2.54 23.40 13.87
CA ASP A 49 -2.29 23.51 15.29
C ASP A 49 -1.44 22.33 15.77
N ILE A 50 -0.12 22.45 15.72
CA ILE A 50 0.78 21.40 16.25
C ILE A 50 0.68 21.24 17.78
N THR A 51 -0.09 22.07 18.46
CA THR A 51 -0.44 21.86 19.88
C THR A 51 -1.60 20.87 20.01
N SER A 52 -2.47 20.79 19.00
CA SER A 52 -3.55 19.80 18.91
C SER A 52 -2.98 18.37 18.88
N PRO A 53 -3.45 17.46 19.75
CA PRO A 53 -3.07 16.05 19.72
C PRO A 53 -3.36 15.38 18.36
N LEU A 54 -4.41 15.80 17.66
CA LEU A 54 -4.79 15.24 16.36
C LEU A 54 -3.76 15.61 15.29
N SER A 55 -3.40 16.89 15.18
CA SER A 55 -2.41 17.35 14.19
C SER A 55 -1.05 16.72 14.42
N ARG A 56 -0.64 16.55 15.69
CA ARG A 56 0.60 15.84 16.03
C ARG A 56 0.57 14.39 15.58
N ARG A 57 -0.56 13.68 15.73
CA ARG A 57 -0.72 12.31 15.22
C ARG A 57 -0.54 12.25 13.70
N HIS A 58 -1.12 13.18 12.96
CA HIS A 58 -0.96 13.21 11.50
C HIS A 58 0.48 13.51 11.07
N VAL A 59 1.18 14.41 11.76
CA VAL A 59 2.62 14.65 11.53
C VAL A 59 3.43 13.39 11.79
N ALA A 60 3.17 12.70 12.90
CA ALA A 60 3.83 11.43 13.23
C ALA A 60 3.58 10.37 12.14
N PHE A 61 2.35 10.26 11.63
CA PHE A 61 2.04 9.40 10.50
C PHE A 61 2.76 9.83 9.21
N GLY A 62 2.87 11.14 8.97
CA GLY A 62 3.65 11.69 7.86
C GLY A 62 5.12 11.28 7.89
N ILE A 63 5.75 11.26 9.07
CA ILE A 63 7.12 10.76 9.23
C ILE A 63 7.21 9.29 8.83
N LEU A 64 6.28 8.46 9.32
CA LEU A 64 6.24 7.04 8.98
C LEU A 64 6.19 6.85 7.46
N VAL A 65 5.26 7.53 6.79
CA VAL A 65 5.08 7.42 5.34
C VAL A 65 6.28 7.96 4.57
N ALA A 66 6.86 9.08 4.99
CA ALA A 66 8.03 9.67 4.33
C ALA A 66 9.26 8.75 4.40
N VAL A 67 9.55 8.21 5.59
CA VAL A 67 10.68 7.31 5.79
C VAL A 67 10.46 6.01 5.02
N THR A 68 9.31 5.35 5.22
CA THR A 68 9.00 4.07 4.57
C THR A 68 8.93 4.21 3.04
N GLY A 69 8.33 5.29 2.54
CA GLY A 69 8.29 5.60 1.12
C GLY A 69 9.69 5.78 0.52
N THR A 70 10.54 6.58 1.17
CA THR A 70 11.92 6.82 0.70
C THR A 70 12.76 5.55 0.70
N ILE A 71 12.61 4.71 1.75
CA ILE A 71 13.24 3.40 1.82
C ILE A 71 12.82 2.53 0.63
N ALA A 72 11.51 2.46 0.33
CA ALA A 72 11.02 1.68 -0.79
C ALA A 72 11.44 2.24 -2.16
N GLU A 73 11.52 3.56 -2.33
CA GLU A 73 12.03 4.17 -3.56
C GLU A 73 13.51 3.90 -3.80
N LYS A 74 14.31 3.88 -2.74
CA LYS A 74 15.76 3.61 -2.76
C LYS A 74 16.09 2.14 -2.45
N TYR A 75 15.10 1.25 -2.49
CA TYR A 75 15.28 -0.15 -2.09
C TYR A 75 16.35 -0.83 -2.94
N GLU A 76 17.37 -1.35 -2.25
CA GLU A 76 18.40 -2.22 -2.78
C GLU A 76 18.40 -3.49 -1.91
N GLU A 77 18.44 -4.68 -2.52
CA GLU A 77 18.32 -5.95 -1.79
C GLU A 77 19.38 -6.12 -0.67
N ASP A 78 20.53 -5.43 -0.78
CA ASP A 78 21.65 -5.50 0.17
C ASP A 78 21.95 -4.17 0.91
N GLY A 79 21.17 -3.11 0.71
CA GLY A 79 21.47 -1.74 1.17
C GLY A 79 21.12 -1.42 2.62
N LYS A 80 21.34 -2.33 3.57
CA LYS A 80 20.88 -2.19 4.99
C LYS A 80 21.41 -0.95 5.71
N ASP A 81 22.64 -0.53 5.39
CA ASP A 81 23.26 0.63 6.03
C ASP A 81 22.56 1.94 5.63
N LYS A 82 21.91 1.98 4.45
CA LYS A 82 21.20 3.16 3.96
C LYS A 82 19.91 3.46 4.73
N TYR A 83 19.38 2.51 5.50
CA TYR A 83 18.12 2.70 6.23
C TYR A 83 18.26 3.73 7.35
N LEU A 84 19.38 3.68 8.08
CA LEU A 84 19.65 4.63 9.16
C LEU A 84 19.93 6.03 8.60
N ASP A 85 20.68 6.12 7.49
CA ASP A 85 20.91 7.38 6.79
C ASP A 85 19.59 8.01 6.30
N ILE A 86 18.70 7.19 5.72
CA ILE A 86 17.38 7.66 5.29
C ILE A 86 16.56 8.12 6.49
N MET A 87 16.61 7.40 7.62
CA MET A 87 15.91 7.86 8.82
C MET A 87 16.45 9.20 9.33
N ASP A 88 17.76 9.36 9.40
CA ASP A 88 18.41 10.59 9.89
C ASP A 88 18.06 11.80 9.01
N GLU A 89 17.94 11.59 7.70
CA GLU A 89 17.52 12.63 6.74
C GLU A 89 16.00 12.88 6.79
N GLN A 90 15.19 11.83 6.71
CA GLN A 90 13.76 11.94 6.41
C GLN A 90 12.91 12.24 7.65
N VAL A 91 13.31 11.83 8.85
CA VAL A 91 12.58 12.16 10.08
C VAL A 91 12.52 13.68 10.31
N PRO A 92 13.64 14.42 10.36
CA PRO A 92 13.58 15.88 10.54
C PRO A 92 12.95 16.57 9.34
N TYR A 93 13.20 16.10 8.11
CA TYR A 93 12.57 16.65 6.92
C TYR A 93 11.04 16.54 6.97
N ALA A 94 10.50 15.35 7.27
CA ALA A 94 9.06 15.12 7.32
C ALA A 94 8.38 15.89 8.47
N TRP A 95 9.09 16.08 9.59
CA TRP A 95 8.61 16.93 10.68
C TRP A 95 8.45 18.39 10.25
N GLN A 96 9.44 18.93 9.53
CA GLN A 96 9.44 20.33 9.09
C GLN A 96 8.56 20.58 7.85
N ASN A 97 8.44 19.58 6.97
CA ASN A 97 7.81 19.69 5.64
C ASN A 97 6.59 18.77 5.50
N TYR A 98 5.84 18.56 6.58
CA TYR A 98 4.71 17.62 6.61
C TYR A 98 3.64 17.90 5.54
N GLU A 99 3.41 19.16 5.17
CA GLU A 99 2.49 19.54 4.08
C GLU A 99 2.97 19.00 2.74
N THR A 100 4.28 19.10 2.47
CA THR A 100 4.89 18.55 1.26
C THR A 100 4.78 17.02 1.24
N VAL A 101 4.99 16.37 2.40
CA VAL A 101 4.78 14.92 2.53
C VAL A 101 3.34 14.55 2.21
N ALA A 102 2.36 15.24 2.82
CA ALA A 102 0.94 14.99 2.57
C ALA A 102 0.56 15.16 1.09
N ARG A 103 1.04 16.24 0.46
CA ARG A 103 0.83 16.50 -0.97
C ARG A 103 1.40 15.39 -1.84
N ASN A 104 2.63 14.95 -1.56
CA ASN A 104 3.29 13.87 -2.30
C ASN A 104 2.53 12.55 -2.17
N VAL A 105 2.06 12.21 -0.97
CA VAL A 105 1.22 11.02 -0.73
C VAL A 105 -0.05 11.09 -1.56
N ASN A 106 -0.78 12.21 -1.48
CA ASN A 106 -2.02 12.40 -2.24
C ASN A 106 -1.78 12.33 -3.76
N GLN A 107 -0.68 12.90 -4.25
CA GLN A 107 -0.31 12.85 -5.66
C GLN A 107 -0.03 11.42 -6.12
N ILE A 108 0.73 10.64 -5.35
CA ILE A 108 1.02 9.23 -5.67
C ILE A 108 -0.26 8.40 -5.66
N LEU A 109 -1.14 8.60 -4.68
CA LEU A 109 -2.42 7.90 -4.60
C LEU A 109 -3.35 8.25 -5.77
N ALA A 110 -3.40 9.53 -6.16
CA ALA A 110 -4.17 9.98 -7.31
C ALA A 110 -3.62 9.39 -8.63
N GLU A 111 -2.30 9.38 -8.80
CA GLU A 111 -1.65 8.77 -9.96
C GLU A 111 -1.92 7.26 -10.03
N ALA A 112 -1.76 6.55 -8.92
CA ALA A 112 -2.05 5.12 -8.83
C ALA A 112 -3.51 4.84 -9.21
N ASN A 113 -4.46 5.58 -8.62
CA ASN A 113 -5.89 5.46 -8.90
C ASN A 113 -6.21 5.71 -10.39
N ALA A 114 -5.67 6.78 -10.97
CA ALA A 114 -5.87 7.11 -12.37
C ALA A 114 -5.33 6.01 -13.31
N LYS A 115 -4.18 5.41 -12.97
CA LYS A 115 -3.58 4.34 -13.78
C LYS A 115 -4.38 3.05 -13.73
N ILE A 116 -4.97 2.69 -12.58
CA ILE A 116 -5.78 1.46 -12.45
C ILE A 116 -7.24 1.63 -12.87
N GLN A 117 -7.74 2.87 -13.02
CA GLN A 117 -9.15 3.13 -13.30
C GLN A 117 -9.73 2.28 -14.46
N PRO A 118 -9.04 2.14 -15.61
CA PRO A 118 -9.57 1.30 -16.69
C PRO A 118 -9.84 -0.16 -16.29
N ILE A 119 -9.05 -0.70 -15.35
CA ILE A 119 -9.27 -2.05 -14.79
C ILE A 119 -10.40 -2.04 -13.76
N THR A 120 -10.47 -1.05 -12.88
CA THR A 120 -11.57 -0.98 -11.90
C THR A 120 -12.93 -0.80 -12.57
N SER A 121 -12.99 -0.01 -13.65
CA SER A 121 -14.18 0.13 -14.50
C SER A 121 -14.55 -1.18 -15.20
N LEU A 122 -13.56 -1.94 -15.68
CA LEU A 122 -13.78 -3.27 -16.26
C LEU A 122 -14.41 -4.22 -15.22
N ILE A 123 -13.91 -4.21 -13.99
CA ILE A 123 -14.47 -4.99 -12.88
C ILE A 123 -15.93 -4.57 -12.63
N ASP A 124 -16.23 -3.27 -12.56
CA ASP A 124 -17.60 -2.76 -12.35
C ASP A 124 -18.57 -3.15 -13.49
N ALA A 125 -18.07 -3.24 -14.72
CA ALA A 125 -18.88 -3.68 -15.85
C ALA A 125 -19.20 -5.17 -15.80
N ILE A 126 -18.24 -6.01 -15.40
CA ILE A 126 -18.36 -7.46 -15.41
C ILE A 126 -19.12 -7.98 -14.17
N CYS A 127 -18.88 -7.37 -13.00
CA CYS A 127 -19.15 -8.06 -11.74
C CYS A 127 -20.46 -7.67 -11.05
N ARG A 128 -21.35 -6.93 -11.74
CA ARG A 128 -22.60 -6.40 -11.15
C ARG A 128 -23.48 -7.44 -10.45
N ASN A 129 -23.47 -8.69 -10.91
CA ASN A 129 -24.28 -9.79 -10.37
C ASN A 129 -23.48 -11.11 -10.24
N LEU A 130 -22.15 -11.02 -10.16
CA LEU A 130 -21.29 -12.20 -10.02
C LEU A 130 -20.76 -12.31 -8.60
N ASP A 131 -20.65 -13.54 -8.11
CA ASP A 131 -19.81 -13.80 -6.94
C ASP A 131 -18.34 -13.48 -7.25
N ILE A 132 -17.56 -13.28 -6.19
CA ILE A 132 -16.18 -12.78 -6.29
C ILE A 132 -15.29 -13.69 -7.15
N GLU A 133 -15.46 -15.01 -7.03
CA GLU A 133 -14.65 -15.99 -7.76
C GLU A 133 -14.95 -15.93 -9.26
N LYS A 134 -16.23 -16.00 -9.66
CA LYS A 134 -16.62 -15.89 -11.07
C LYS A 134 -16.26 -14.54 -11.68
N CYS A 135 -16.38 -13.47 -10.90
CA CYS A 135 -15.94 -12.15 -11.32
C CYS A 135 -14.44 -12.13 -11.64
N ASN A 136 -13.60 -12.68 -10.75
CA ASN A 136 -12.15 -12.74 -10.99
C ASN A 136 -11.80 -13.57 -12.22
N ILE A 137 -12.48 -14.69 -12.46
CA ILE A 137 -12.33 -15.52 -13.68
C ILE A 137 -12.61 -14.67 -14.93
N GLN A 138 -13.78 -14.04 -14.99
CA GLN A 138 -14.20 -13.25 -16.15
C GLN A 138 -13.28 -12.04 -16.39
N VAL A 139 -12.86 -11.36 -15.32
CA VAL A 139 -11.89 -10.26 -15.41
C VAL A 139 -10.55 -10.77 -15.94
N ASN A 140 -10.08 -11.94 -15.46
CA ASN A 140 -8.84 -12.55 -15.91
C ASN A 140 -8.87 -12.92 -17.40
N GLU A 141 -9.98 -13.50 -17.88
CA GLU A 141 -10.18 -13.81 -19.30
C GLU A 141 -10.09 -12.56 -20.17
N ARG A 142 -10.73 -11.46 -19.74
CA ARG A 142 -10.69 -10.17 -20.46
C ARG A 142 -9.29 -9.57 -20.47
N ILE A 143 -8.58 -9.61 -19.35
CA ILE A 143 -7.22 -9.07 -19.24
C ILE A 143 -6.22 -9.92 -20.03
N THR A 144 -6.34 -11.25 -20.01
CA THR A 144 -5.44 -12.16 -20.72
C THR A 144 -5.49 -11.93 -22.24
N ASN A 145 -6.67 -11.60 -22.77
CA ASN A 145 -6.88 -11.30 -24.19
C ASN A 145 -6.66 -9.82 -24.55
N SER A 146 -6.29 -8.97 -23.59
CA SER A 146 -6.06 -7.54 -23.80
C SER A 146 -4.62 -7.21 -24.20
N ASP A 147 -4.40 -5.96 -24.58
CA ASP A 147 -3.09 -5.42 -24.90
C ASP A 147 -2.14 -5.40 -23.69
N ALA A 148 -0.84 -5.20 -23.95
CA ALA A 148 0.19 -5.21 -22.92
C ALA A 148 0.02 -4.10 -21.86
N PHE A 149 -0.59 -2.96 -22.22
CA PHE A 149 -0.80 -1.85 -21.31
C PHE A 149 -1.96 -2.12 -20.33
N THR A 150 -3.05 -2.73 -20.82
CA THR A 150 -4.14 -3.23 -19.96
C THR A 150 -3.61 -4.30 -18.99
N LYS A 151 -2.80 -5.26 -19.47
CA LYS A 151 -2.12 -6.25 -18.60
C LYS A 151 -1.21 -5.59 -17.55
N HIS A 152 -0.48 -4.53 -17.91
CA HIS A 152 0.37 -3.80 -16.96
C HIS A 152 -0.45 -3.10 -15.86
N ARG A 153 -1.54 -2.44 -16.22
CA ARG A 153 -2.47 -1.81 -15.26
C ARG A 153 -3.10 -2.83 -14.32
N ALA A 154 -3.45 -4.00 -14.84
CA ALA A 154 -3.97 -5.10 -14.04
C ALA A 154 -2.93 -5.59 -13.02
N LYS A 155 -1.67 -5.77 -13.43
CA LYS A 155 -0.57 -6.11 -12.51
C LYS A 155 -0.36 -5.04 -11.44
N LEU A 156 -0.45 -3.76 -11.81
CA LEU A 156 -0.37 -2.65 -10.86
C LEU A 156 -1.50 -2.70 -9.84
N LEU A 157 -2.75 -2.97 -10.25
CA LEU A 157 -3.87 -3.15 -9.33
C LEU A 157 -3.60 -4.27 -8.31
N ILE A 158 -3.12 -5.42 -8.78
CA ILE A 158 -2.80 -6.55 -7.89
C ILE A 158 -1.67 -6.19 -6.92
N ALA A 159 -0.61 -5.53 -7.39
CA ALA A 159 0.51 -5.09 -6.55
C ALA A 159 0.05 -4.08 -5.49
N LEU A 160 -0.76 -3.09 -5.88
CA LEU A 160 -1.39 -2.14 -4.95
C LEU A 160 -2.26 -2.87 -3.92
N GLY A 161 -3.03 -3.87 -4.35
CA GLY A 161 -3.83 -4.72 -3.47
C GLY A 161 -2.99 -5.43 -2.40
N ARG A 162 -1.85 -6.01 -2.77
CA ARG A 162 -0.94 -6.67 -1.81
C ARG A 162 -0.37 -5.69 -0.78
N VAL A 163 0.15 -4.54 -1.22
CA VAL A 163 0.64 -3.49 -0.33
C VAL A 163 -0.47 -3.01 0.62
N SER A 164 -1.68 -2.86 0.09
CA SER A 164 -2.84 -2.41 0.85
C SER A 164 -3.29 -3.42 1.91
N GLN A 165 -3.29 -4.72 1.59
CA GLN A 165 -3.58 -5.78 2.56
C GLN A 165 -2.57 -5.80 3.71
N ILE A 166 -1.29 -5.60 3.41
CA ILE A 166 -0.26 -5.50 4.46
C ILE A 166 -0.53 -4.26 5.31
N LEU A 167 -0.80 -3.10 4.70
CA LEU A 167 -1.10 -1.88 5.44
C LEU A 167 -2.31 -2.06 6.38
N THR A 168 -3.40 -2.62 5.87
CA THR A 168 -4.64 -2.84 6.65
C THR A 168 -4.45 -3.79 7.81
N LYS A 169 -3.61 -4.81 7.66
CA LYS A 169 -3.27 -5.70 8.78
C LYS A 169 -2.57 -4.96 9.93
N HIS A 170 -1.87 -3.86 9.63
CA HIS A 170 -1.10 -3.09 10.61
C HIS A 170 -1.76 -1.74 10.98
N GLU A 171 -2.95 -1.41 10.46
CA GLU A 171 -3.60 -0.10 10.65
C GLU A 171 -3.72 0.30 12.14
N ASP A 172 -4.18 -0.59 13.01
CA ASP A 172 -4.31 -0.33 14.45
C ASP A 172 -2.97 -0.05 15.12
N GLU A 173 -1.95 -0.83 14.77
CA GLU A 173 -0.58 -0.66 15.26
C GLU A 173 -0.01 0.69 14.83
N LEU A 174 -0.13 1.03 13.54
CA LEU A 174 0.35 2.30 12.99
C LEU A 174 -0.37 3.50 13.58
N ASN A 175 -1.69 3.37 13.81
CA ASN A 175 -2.50 4.37 14.50
C ASN A 175 -2.02 4.60 15.94
N GLN A 176 -1.73 3.53 16.66
CA GLN A 176 -1.25 3.60 18.04
C GLN A 176 0.16 4.18 18.13
N VAL A 177 1.07 3.77 17.23
CA VAL A 177 2.43 4.29 17.14
C VAL A 177 2.41 5.80 16.85
N SER A 178 1.57 6.24 15.93
CA SER A 178 1.41 7.65 15.57
C SER A 178 0.81 8.47 16.73
N LYS A 179 -0.19 7.91 17.41
CA LYS A 179 -0.84 8.55 18.58
C LYS A 179 0.12 8.69 19.77
N THR A 180 1.04 7.76 19.94
CA THR A 180 2.00 7.74 21.06
C THR A 180 3.37 8.33 20.72
N PHE A 181 3.55 8.87 19.52
CA PHE A 181 4.81 9.47 19.05
C PHE A 181 5.99 8.50 19.05
N LYS A 182 5.73 7.20 18.91
CA LYS A 182 6.75 6.15 18.91
C LYS A 182 7.21 5.75 17.51
N VAL A 183 7.04 6.62 16.52
CA VAL A 183 7.32 6.33 15.10
C VAL A 183 8.77 5.95 14.87
N VAL A 184 9.73 6.72 15.42
CA VAL A 184 11.15 6.43 15.26
C VAL A 184 11.55 5.11 15.95
N PRO A 185 11.21 4.87 17.23
CA PRO A 185 11.43 3.57 17.85
C PRO A 185 10.78 2.41 17.09
N TYR A 186 9.56 2.60 16.58
CA TYR A 186 8.86 1.59 15.80
C TYR A 186 9.61 1.23 14.52
N LEU A 187 10.07 2.24 13.76
CA LEU A 187 10.86 2.03 12.55
C LEU A 187 12.18 1.31 12.84
N LEU A 188 12.90 1.72 13.90
CA LEU A 188 14.15 1.06 14.34
C LEU A 188 13.95 -0.39 14.77
N GLN A 189 12.82 -0.72 15.38
CA GLN A 189 12.53 -2.09 15.77
C GLN A 189 12.12 -2.96 14.58
N ASN A 190 11.45 -2.37 13.59
CA ASN A 190 10.83 -3.14 12.52
C ASN A 190 11.66 -3.22 11.23
N PHE A 191 12.61 -2.31 10.98
CA PHE A 191 13.30 -2.25 9.68
C PHE A 191 14.04 -3.53 9.29
N GLN A 192 14.47 -4.33 10.26
CA GLN A 192 15.16 -5.60 10.02
C GLN A 192 14.22 -6.81 9.96
N THR A 193 12.94 -6.63 10.28
CA THR A 193 11.98 -7.73 10.28
C THR A 193 11.70 -8.20 8.86
N MET A 194 11.47 -9.50 8.69
CA MET A 194 11.09 -10.07 7.41
C MET A 194 9.78 -9.44 6.87
N SER A 195 8.82 -9.16 7.76
CA SER A 195 7.54 -8.54 7.40
C SER A 195 7.73 -7.14 6.81
N TYR A 196 8.52 -6.29 7.46
CA TYR A 196 8.80 -4.95 6.95
C TYR A 196 9.59 -4.98 5.65
N ASN A 197 10.61 -5.84 5.54
CA ASN A 197 11.38 -5.97 4.30
C ASN A 197 10.51 -6.46 3.12
N GLN A 198 9.60 -7.39 3.37
CA GLN A 198 8.63 -7.83 2.36
C GLN A 198 7.70 -6.68 1.95
N PHE A 199 7.21 -5.89 2.92
CA PHE A 199 6.40 -4.71 2.63
C PHE A 199 7.16 -3.69 1.76
N ILE A 200 8.40 -3.35 2.13
CA ILE A 200 9.27 -2.45 1.36
C ILE A 200 9.48 -2.97 -0.06
N LYS A 201 9.71 -4.27 -0.25
CA LYS A 201 9.89 -4.88 -1.57
C LYS A 201 8.62 -4.77 -2.42
N GLU A 202 7.45 -5.06 -1.86
CA GLU A 202 6.18 -4.91 -2.58
C GLU A 202 5.89 -3.43 -2.92
N LEU A 203 6.18 -2.51 -2.00
CA LEU A 203 6.02 -1.08 -2.23
C LEU A 203 6.99 -0.55 -3.29
N HIS A 204 8.24 -1.03 -3.29
CA HIS A 204 9.21 -0.74 -4.34
C HIS A 204 8.71 -1.19 -5.72
N ASN A 205 8.16 -2.40 -5.81
CA ASN A 205 7.59 -2.92 -7.04
C ASN A 205 6.47 -2.01 -7.57
N VAL A 206 5.60 -1.49 -6.68
CA VAL A 206 4.58 -0.50 -7.04
C VAL A 206 5.23 0.77 -7.59
N TYR A 207 6.23 1.34 -6.93
CA TYR A 207 6.94 2.54 -7.43
C TYR A 207 7.55 2.33 -8.81
N VAL A 208 8.19 1.18 -9.05
CA VAL A 208 8.75 0.84 -10.36
C VAL A 208 7.66 0.77 -11.43
N MET A 209 6.50 0.16 -11.13
CA MET A 209 5.37 0.07 -12.07
C MET A 209 4.74 1.44 -12.38
N LEU A 210 4.65 2.31 -11.38
CA LEU A 210 4.18 3.69 -11.55
C LEU A 210 5.13 4.51 -12.43
N ARG A 211 6.46 4.42 -12.21
CA ARG A 211 7.47 5.14 -13.01
C ARG A 211 7.54 4.64 -14.46
N LYS A 212 7.57 3.32 -14.69
CA LYS A 212 7.66 2.74 -16.06
C LYS A 212 6.50 3.14 -16.97
N SER A 213 5.35 3.48 -16.40
CA SER A 213 4.19 3.94 -17.15
C SER A 213 4.19 5.44 -17.47
N ARG A 214 5.17 6.21 -16.99
CA ARG A 214 5.39 7.62 -17.41
C ARG A 214 6.21 7.74 -18.70
N LEU A 215 7.03 6.73 -19.03
CA LEU A 215 7.97 6.76 -20.17
C LEU A 215 7.35 6.36 -21.53
N ARG A 216 6.03 6.17 -21.61
CA ARG A 216 5.32 5.71 -22.83
C ARG A 216 4.28 6.71 -23.36
N HIS A 217 4.34 7.95 -22.87
CA HIS A 217 3.65 9.11 -23.43
C HIS A 217 4.70 10.05 -24.00
#